data_AF-A0A257R0F7-F1
#
_entry.id   AF-A0A257R0F7-F1
#
_cell.length_a   1.000
_cell.length_b   1.000
_cell.length_c   1.000
_cell.angle_alpha   90.00
_cell.angle_beta   90.00
_cell.angle_gamma   90.00
#
_symmetry.space_group_name_H-M   'P 1'
#
loop_
_entity.id
_entity.type
_entity.pdbx_description
1 polymer ?
#
loop_
_entity_poly.entity_id
_entity_poly.type
_entity_poly.pdbx_seq_one_letter_code
_entity_poly.pdbx_strand_id
1 'polypeptide(L)'
;MSGAIEAPQVLLAHHLKALKLPTFLREYAKVAAECAKERADHPKFLLRLAELELLDRERRLVERRIHAAHFPAVKSLDSFDFTAIPSLNKMLVLDLARCEYINAHDNIIALGNSGTGKTGSPDDLFKTAR
;
A
#
# COMPACT_ATOMS: atom_id res chain seq x y z
N MET A 1 -29.34 -6.44 -39.38
CA MET A 1 -29.55 -5.69 -38.12
C MET A 1 -28.21 -5.14 -37.68
N SER A 2 -28.12 -3.82 -37.63
CA SER A 2 -26.91 -3.03 -37.43
C SER A 2 -26.45 -3.10 -35.97
N GLY A 3 -25.38 -3.84 -35.69
CA GLY A 3 -24.69 -3.79 -34.41
C GLY A 3 -23.78 -2.57 -34.40
N ALA A 4 -24.08 -1.62 -33.54
CA ALA A 4 -23.44 -0.31 -33.48
C ALA A 4 -21.91 -0.39 -33.41
N ILE A 5 -21.24 0.32 -34.31
CA ILE A 5 -19.83 0.68 -34.18
C ILE A 5 -19.78 1.72 -33.05
N GLU A 6 -19.73 1.27 -31.80
CA GLU A 6 -19.37 2.14 -30.69
C GLU A 6 -17.95 2.68 -30.96
N ALA A 7 -17.76 3.99 -30.81
CA ALA A 7 -16.48 4.63 -31.11
C ALA A 7 -15.32 3.90 -30.39
N PRO A 8 -14.13 3.73 -30.99
CA PRO A 8 -13.03 2.97 -30.38
C PRO A 8 -12.69 3.35 -28.94
N GLN A 9 -12.92 4.62 -28.57
CA GLN A 9 -12.73 5.14 -27.22
C GLN A 9 -13.75 4.59 -26.21
N VAL A 10 -14.99 4.35 -26.64
CA VAL A 10 -16.06 3.77 -25.81
C VAL A 10 -15.75 2.32 -25.49
N LEU A 11 -15.37 1.54 -26.50
CA LEU A 11 -14.95 0.14 -26.33
C LEU A 11 -13.70 0.05 -25.46
N LEU A 12 -12.69 0.91 -25.70
CA LEU A 12 -11.49 0.99 -24.87
C LEU A 12 -11.86 1.26 -23.40
N ALA A 13 -12.70 2.27 -23.14
CA ALA A 13 -13.13 2.59 -21.78
C ALA A 13 -13.86 1.42 -21.10
N HIS A 14 -14.72 0.72 -21.85
CA HIS A 14 -15.41 -0.48 -21.36
C HIS A 14 -14.41 -1.59 -20.98
N HIS A 15 -13.45 -1.91 -21.87
CA HIS A 15 -12.45 -2.94 -21.61
C HIS A 15 -11.54 -2.58 -20.44
N LEU A 16 -11.09 -1.33 -20.32
CA LEU A 16 -10.25 -0.88 -19.21
C LEU A 16 -10.98 -0.98 -17.86
N LYS A 17 -12.30 -0.71 -17.83
CA LYS A 17 -13.13 -0.96 -16.64
C LYS A 17 -13.21 -2.45 -16.31
N ALA A 18 -13.48 -3.30 -17.30
CA ALA A 18 -13.58 -4.75 -17.11
C ALA A 18 -12.27 -5.37 -16.60
N LEU A 19 -11.13 -4.89 -17.10
CA LEU A 19 -9.78 -5.31 -16.70
C LEU A 19 -9.31 -4.69 -15.37
N LYS A 20 -10.13 -3.81 -14.76
CA LYS A 20 -9.79 -3.08 -13.53
C LYS A 20 -8.48 -2.30 -13.68
N LEU A 21 -8.35 -1.55 -14.79
CA LEU A 21 -7.24 -0.63 -15.07
C LEU A 21 -7.71 0.84 -14.96
N PRO A 22 -8.04 1.33 -13.75
CA PRO A 22 -8.60 2.67 -13.54
C PRO A 22 -7.61 3.79 -13.86
N THR A 23 -6.29 3.57 -13.72
CA THR A 23 -5.29 4.58 -14.06
C THR A 23 -5.12 4.64 -15.57
N PHE A 24 -5.15 3.50 -16.28
CA PHE A 24 -5.26 3.52 -17.75
C PHE A 24 -6.45 4.34 -18.20
N LEU A 25 -7.65 4.07 -17.63
CA LEU A 25 -8.88 4.76 -18.01
C LEU A 25 -8.80 6.29 -17.88
N ARG A 26 -8.12 6.76 -16.82
CA ARG A 26 -7.98 8.20 -16.53
C ARG A 26 -6.85 8.86 -17.32
N GLU A 27 -5.72 8.17 -17.51
CA GLU A 27 -4.47 8.78 -17.98
C GLU A 27 -4.16 8.51 -19.46
N TYR A 28 -4.76 7.50 -20.12
CA TYR A 28 -4.34 7.07 -21.47
C TYR A 28 -4.31 8.21 -22.49
N ALA A 29 -5.31 9.10 -22.47
CA ALA A 29 -5.41 10.21 -23.42
C ALA A 29 -4.29 11.24 -23.21
N LYS A 30 -3.94 11.53 -21.95
CA LYS A 30 -2.86 12.44 -21.60
C LYS A 30 -1.51 11.87 -22.00
N VAL A 31 -1.24 10.62 -21.63
CA VAL A 31 0.03 9.94 -21.96
C VAL A 31 0.19 9.78 -23.48
N ALA A 32 -0.91 9.53 -24.20
CA ALA A 32 -0.88 9.49 -25.67
C ALA A 32 -0.50 10.84 -26.28
N ALA A 33 -1.06 11.95 -25.77
CA ALA A 33 -0.72 13.29 -26.23
C ALA A 33 0.74 13.66 -25.93
N GLU A 34 1.27 13.28 -24.77
CA GLU A 34 2.68 13.47 -24.39
C GLU A 34 3.61 12.64 -25.28
N CYS A 35 3.30 11.36 -25.48
CA CYS A 35 4.08 10.47 -26.35
C CYS A 35 4.08 10.94 -27.81
N ALA A 36 2.96 11.47 -28.30
CA ALA A 36 2.87 12.05 -29.65
C ALA A 36 3.80 13.27 -29.80
N LYS A 37 3.88 14.14 -28.78
CA LYS A 37 4.81 15.29 -28.77
C LYS A 37 6.28 14.85 -28.76
N GLU A 38 6.59 13.81 -28.00
CA GLU A 38 7.95 13.25 -27.89
C GLU A 38 8.34 12.34 -29.06
N ARG A 39 7.43 12.06 -30.00
CA ARG A 39 7.61 11.04 -31.05
C ARG A 39 8.01 9.68 -30.48
N ALA A 40 7.48 9.35 -29.29
CA ALA A 40 7.67 8.06 -28.67
C ALA A 40 7.00 6.96 -29.49
N ASP A 41 7.59 5.77 -29.48
CA ASP A 41 7.00 4.60 -30.12
C ASP A 41 5.85 4.01 -29.27
N HIS A 42 5.08 3.10 -29.89
CA HIS A 42 3.94 2.46 -29.25
C HIS A 42 4.33 1.64 -27.99
N PRO A 43 5.44 0.88 -27.99
CA PRO A 43 5.91 0.20 -26.78
C PRO A 43 6.21 1.17 -25.63
N LYS A 44 6.85 2.31 -25.88
CA LYS A 44 7.14 3.31 -24.83
C LYS A 44 5.88 3.96 -24.28
N PHE A 45 4.89 4.22 -25.13
CA PHE A 45 3.57 4.66 -24.67
C PHE A 45 2.93 3.63 -23.71
N LEU A 46 2.90 2.35 -24.11
CA LEU A 46 2.30 1.29 -23.31
C LEU A 46 3.05 1.08 -21.99
N LEU A 47 4.39 1.12 -22.01
CA LEU A 47 5.23 0.99 -20.82
C LEU A 47 4.92 2.11 -19.81
N ARG A 48 4.92 3.38 -20.24
CA ARG A 48 4.62 4.51 -19.36
C ARG A 48 3.23 4.38 -18.71
N LEU A 49 2.24 3.96 -19.48
CA LEU A 49 0.88 3.79 -18.96
C LEU A 49 0.80 2.62 -17.96
N ALA A 50 1.53 1.53 -18.21
CA ALA A 50 1.64 0.39 -17.31
C ALA A 50 2.34 0.74 -15.98
N GLU A 51 3.42 1.51 -16.04
CA GLU A 51 4.15 2.00 -14.87
C GLU A 51 3.26 2.88 -13.98
N LEU A 52 2.49 3.79 -14.59
CA LEU A 52 1.55 4.63 -13.85
C LEU A 52 0.50 3.80 -13.10
N GLU A 53 -0.06 2.77 -13.74
CA GLU A 53 -1.03 1.87 -13.09
C GLU A 53 -0.42 1.06 -11.95
N LEU A 54 0.82 0.57 -12.12
CA LEU A 54 1.51 -0.17 -11.07
C LEU A 54 1.73 0.70 -9.82
N LEU A 55 2.27 1.91 -10.01
CA LEU A 55 2.50 2.87 -8.93
C LEU A 55 1.22 3.24 -8.19
N ASP A 56 0.14 3.52 -8.93
CA ASP A 56 -1.15 3.88 -8.34
C ASP A 56 -1.78 2.70 -7.56
N ARG A 57 -1.54 1.46 -8.00
CA ARG A 57 -1.99 0.24 -7.30
C ARG A 57 -1.21 0.02 -6.01
N GLU A 58 0.11 0.19 -6.04
CA GLU A 58 0.97 0.10 -4.86
C GLU A 58 0.56 1.14 -3.81
N ARG A 59 0.39 2.40 -4.22
CA ARG A 59 -0.09 3.47 -3.33
C ARG A 59 -1.42 3.09 -2.67
N ARG A 60 -2.40 2.64 -3.45
CA ARG A 60 -3.71 2.21 -2.94
C ARG A 60 -3.64 0.97 -2.04
N LEU A 61 -2.67 0.08 -2.23
CA LEU A 61 -2.46 -1.06 -1.34
C LEU A 61 -1.90 -0.61 0.00
N VAL A 62 -0.90 0.29 -0.01
CA VAL A 62 -0.33 0.87 1.21
C VAL A 62 -1.39 1.65 2.00
N GLU A 63 -2.13 2.54 1.34
CA GLU A 63 -3.23 3.31 1.96
C GLU A 63 -4.26 2.36 2.58
N ARG A 64 -4.71 1.33 1.87
CA ARG A 64 -5.66 0.34 2.40
C ARG A 64 -5.11 -0.41 3.61
N ARG A 65 -3.83 -0.80 3.59
CA ARG A 65 -3.19 -1.48 4.73
C ARG A 65 -3.13 -0.57 5.96
N ILE A 66 -2.80 0.70 5.79
CA ILE A 66 -2.79 1.70 6.86
C ILE A 66 -4.19 1.87 7.47
N HIS A 67 -5.22 2.00 6.64
CA HIS A 67 -6.60 2.14 7.12
C HIS A 67 -7.12 0.84 7.77
N ALA A 68 -6.81 -0.32 7.19
CA ALA A 68 -7.21 -1.62 7.72
C ALA A 68 -6.53 -1.97 9.04
N ALA A 69 -5.35 -1.40 9.33
CA ALA A 69 -4.63 -1.66 10.57
C ALA A 69 -5.35 -1.15 11.83
N HIS A 70 -6.43 -0.34 11.70
CA HIS A 70 -7.33 0.07 12.79
C HIS A 70 -6.59 0.40 14.09
N PHE A 71 -5.49 1.16 13.99
CA PHE A 71 -4.65 1.48 15.14
C PHE A 71 -5.50 2.15 16.23
N PRO A 72 -5.70 1.52 17.41
CA PRO A 72 -6.64 2.01 18.43
C PRO A 72 -6.25 3.37 19.04
N ALA A 73 -5.01 3.81 18.80
CA ALA A 73 -4.54 5.16 18.98
C ALA A 73 -3.32 5.35 18.08
N VAL A 74 -3.20 6.52 17.42
CA VAL A 74 -1.90 6.99 16.90
C VAL A 74 -1.05 7.41 18.11
N LYS A 75 -0.57 6.44 18.89
CA LYS A 75 0.56 6.67 19.79
C LYS A 75 1.78 6.52 18.90
N SER A 76 2.29 7.64 18.40
CA SER A 76 3.61 7.64 17.76
C SER A 76 4.61 7.11 18.78
N LEU A 77 5.62 6.37 18.31
CA LEU A 77 6.76 5.97 19.14
C LEU A 77 7.43 7.17 19.81
N ASP A 78 7.33 8.35 19.19
CA ASP A 78 7.82 9.62 19.72
C ASP A 78 7.17 10.01 21.06
N SER A 79 5.94 9.53 21.30
CA SER A 79 5.19 9.76 22.55
C SER A 79 5.35 8.63 23.57
N PHE A 80 6.12 7.59 23.27
CA PHE A 80 6.28 6.45 24.17
C PHE A 80 7.25 6.80 25.30
N ASP A 81 6.74 6.83 26.53
CA ASP A 81 7.56 7.01 27.72
C ASP A 81 8.24 5.69 28.12
N PHE A 82 9.47 5.49 27.62
CA PHE A 82 10.31 4.34 27.98
C PHE A 82 10.69 4.30 29.47
N THR A 83 10.50 5.39 30.22
CA THR A 83 10.77 5.39 31.67
C THR A 83 9.66 4.71 32.46
N ALA A 84 8.46 4.58 31.89
CA ALA A 84 7.34 3.86 32.50
C ALA A 84 7.57 2.34 32.57
N ILE A 85 8.47 1.79 31.73
CA ILE A 85 8.85 0.37 31.75
C ILE A 85 10.39 0.27 31.69
N PRO A 86 11.09 0.39 32.83
CA PRO A 86 12.55 0.40 32.89
C PRO A 86 13.22 -0.87 32.33
N SER A 87 12.48 -1.98 32.29
CA SER A 87 12.96 -3.26 31.74
C SER A 87 12.82 -3.38 30.22
N LEU A 88 12.22 -2.39 29.55
CA LEU A 88 11.98 -2.43 28.11
C LEU A 88 13.23 -1.98 27.34
N ASN A 89 13.74 -2.84 26.46
CA ASN A 89 14.89 -2.51 25.61
C ASN A 89 14.47 -1.54 24.50
N LYS A 90 14.76 -0.24 24.71
CA LYS A 90 14.45 0.84 23.76
C LYS A 90 15.02 0.61 22.37
N MET A 91 16.24 0.10 22.24
CA MET A 91 16.85 -0.17 20.93
C MET A 91 16.07 -1.23 20.18
N LEU A 92 15.73 -2.34 20.85
CA LEU A 92 14.94 -3.41 20.23
C LEU A 92 13.57 -2.88 19.78
N VAL A 93 12.89 -2.08 20.60
CA VAL A 93 11.59 -1.49 20.23
C VAL A 93 11.68 -0.60 18.98
N LEU A 94 12.73 0.23 18.89
CA LEU A 94 12.96 1.07 17.71
C LEU A 94 13.37 0.26 16.47
N ASP A 95 14.05 -0.87 16.66
CA ASP A 95 14.39 -1.80 15.58
C ASP A 95 13.13 -2.50 15.05
N LEU A 96 12.26 -2.98 15.94
CA LEU A 96 10.98 -3.56 15.57
C LEU A 96 10.05 -2.54 14.90
N ALA A 97 10.11 -1.27 15.30
CA ALA A 97 9.33 -0.20 14.67
C ALA A 97 9.62 0.00 13.18
N ARG A 98 10.83 -0.37 12.71
CA ARG A 98 11.19 -0.31 11.29
C ARG A 98 10.56 -1.42 10.46
N CYS A 99 9.91 -2.41 11.10
CA CYS A 99 9.20 -3.50 10.44
C CYS A 99 10.05 -4.35 9.48
N GLU A 100 11.38 -4.32 9.62
CA GLU A 100 12.32 -5.07 8.76
C GLU A 100 12.12 -6.59 8.89
N TYR A 101 11.70 -7.06 10.07
CA TYR A 101 11.36 -8.46 10.34
C TYR A 101 10.23 -8.99 9.45
N ILE A 102 9.33 -8.13 8.96
CA ILE A 102 8.24 -8.53 8.06
C ILE A 102 8.82 -8.99 6.72
N ASN A 103 9.83 -8.29 6.21
CA ASN A 103 10.51 -8.65 4.97
C ASN A 103 11.45 -9.85 5.15
N ALA A 104 12.00 -10.01 6.36
CA ALA A 104 12.86 -11.14 6.70
C ALA A 104 12.09 -12.44 7.01
N HIS A 105 10.75 -12.39 7.11
CA HIS A 105 9.91 -13.48 7.60
C HIS A 105 10.28 -13.96 9.01
N ASP A 106 10.78 -13.06 9.84
CA ASP A 106 11.16 -13.34 11.22
C ASP A 106 9.96 -13.20 12.15
N ASN A 107 9.75 -14.21 12.99
CA ASN A 107 8.67 -14.22 13.99
C ASN A 107 9.11 -13.50 15.27
N ILE A 108 8.29 -12.56 15.74
CA ILE A 108 8.53 -11.86 17.01
C ILE A 108 7.56 -12.38 18.07
N ILE A 109 8.09 -12.70 19.25
CA ILE A 109 7.30 -13.11 20.41
C ILE A 109 7.55 -12.11 21.54
N ALA A 110 6.49 -11.40 21.95
CA ALA A 110 6.53 -10.52 23.12
C ALA A 110 6.23 -11.31 24.40
N LEU A 111 7.25 -11.51 25.24
CA LEU A 111 7.15 -12.17 26.54
C LEU A 111 7.25 -11.14 27.69
N GLY A 112 6.41 -11.29 28.72
CA GLY A 112 6.37 -10.39 29.89
C GLY A 112 5.39 -10.85 30.95
N ASN A 113 5.46 -10.34 32.18
CA ASN A 113 4.49 -10.68 33.23
C ASN A 113 3.12 -10.05 32.95
N SER A 114 2.04 -10.70 33.36
CA SER A 114 0.67 -10.15 33.21
C SER A 114 0.55 -8.82 33.95
N GLY A 115 0.11 -7.77 33.27
CA GLY A 115 -0.08 -6.44 33.85
C GLY A 115 0.80 -5.32 33.28
N THR A 116 1.78 -5.62 32.41
CA THR A 116 2.65 -4.60 31.77
C THR A 116 2.08 -4.02 30.46
N GLY A 117 0.76 -4.05 30.26
CA GLY A 117 0.12 -3.48 29.06
C GLY A 117 -0.25 -4.47 27.95
N LYS A 118 -0.09 -5.79 28.15
CA LYS A 118 -0.45 -6.83 27.16
C LYS A 118 -1.91 -6.83 26.67
N THR A 119 -2.79 -6.09 27.34
CA THR A 119 -4.19 -5.87 26.96
C THR A 119 -4.41 -4.35 27.00
N GLY A 120 -4.23 -3.69 25.85
CA GLY A 120 -4.36 -2.24 25.67
C GLY A 120 -3.12 -1.51 25.12
N SER A 121 -1.95 -2.16 25.06
CA SER A 121 -0.77 -1.68 24.32
C SER A 121 -0.75 -2.24 22.89
N PRO A 122 0.06 -1.68 21.96
CA PRO A 122 0.24 -2.17 20.59
C PRO A 122 0.61 -3.66 20.43
N ASP A 123 0.91 -4.38 21.52
CA ASP A 123 1.33 -5.78 21.50
C ASP A 123 0.20 -6.78 21.16
N ASP A 124 -1.08 -6.40 21.27
CA ASP A 124 -2.19 -7.29 20.87
C ASP A 124 -2.33 -7.45 19.34
N LEU A 125 -1.63 -6.61 18.55
CA LEU A 125 -1.49 -6.81 17.10
C LEU A 125 -0.65 -8.06 16.74
N PHE A 126 0.10 -8.61 17.69
CA PHE A 126 1.04 -9.71 17.43
C PHE A 126 0.51 -11.11 17.79
N LYS A 127 -0.70 -11.24 18.34
CA LYS A 127 -1.25 -12.56 18.73
C LYS A 127 -1.97 -13.32 17.62
N THR A 128 -2.16 -12.74 16.44
CA THR A 128 -2.80 -13.45 15.31
C THR A 128 -2.07 -13.17 14.00
N ALA A 129 -0.86 -13.69 13.85
CA ALA A 129 -0.26 -13.94 12.55
C ALA A 129 -0.01 -15.45 12.43
N ARG A 130 -0.76 -16.09 11.56
CA ARG A 130 -0.47 -17.43 11.07
C ARG A 130 0.28 -17.30 9.75
#